data_AF-A0A9D5M3R6-F1
#
_entry.id   AF-A0A9D5M3R6-F1
#
_cell.length_a   1.000
_cell.length_b   1.000
_cell.length_c   1.000
_cell.angle_alpha   90.00
_cell.angle_beta   90.00
_cell.angle_gamma   90.00
#
_symmetry.space_group_name_H-M   'P 1'
#
loop_
_entity.id
_entity.type
_entity.pdbx_description
1 polymer ?
#
loop_
_entity_poly.entity_id
_entity_poly.type
_entity_poly.pdbx_seq_one_letter_code
_entity_poly.pdbx_strand_id
1 'polypeptide(L)'
;MERFWKTTLLLCLLYLASAMIINPIGCTAAAKDAVRLCLEVVIPSLFPFFVCSSLFISLGAANVLSRRLSRLMRPLFGVPGCGALAVVLGVISGYPVGAACAADLYTSGHCTKTEAHRLLAFCNNSGPLFVLGAVGIGMLGNQYLGTILYLSHITAALMTGLLFSRLGKNVSIPALPPASASAPSVKNAAAALGTAVGNAADTMLKVCGFVVLFAVFAAALPSYPGSQFVYACLEITGGLRSLLSTPLPVLLLLPLCAMFLSFSGVSVLMQTAGIVLPAGLSLRPYLLGKLVHGILSFILTFLLLYFFPAPQPTFALTAVPVPVPGTKELFVFALVSIAWYAIAIGILALAAWLFDRFDKHK
;
A
#
# COMPACT_ATOMS: atom_id res chain seq x y z
N MET A 1 -23.86 2.11 16.84
CA MET A 1 -22.48 2.41 16.36
C MET A 1 -22.44 2.90 14.91
N GLU A 2 -23.38 2.54 14.04
CA GLU A 2 -23.56 3.22 12.74
C GLU A 2 -23.70 4.75 12.91
N ARG A 3 -24.41 5.19 13.97
CA ARG A 3 -24.45 6.59 14.41
C ARG A 3 -23.06 7.17 14.69
N PHE A 4 -22.21 6.48 15.45
CA PHE A 4 -20.85 6.95 15.77
C PHE A 4 -19.98 7.12 14.52
N TRP A 5 -20.05 6.20 13.55
CA TRP A 5 -19.29 6.33 12.30
C TRP A 5 -19.82 7.45 11.39
N LYS A 6 -21.15 7.55 11.28
CA LYS A 6 -21.77 8.72 10.63
C LYS A 6 -21.31 10.00 11.32
N THR A 7 -21.26 10.02 12.65
CA THR A 7 -20.73 11.15 13.42
C THR A 7 -19.25 11.41 13.14
N THR A 8 -18.38 10.40 13.13
CA THR A 8 -16.94 10.57 12.83
C THR A 8 -16.71 11.08 11.41
N LEU A 9 -17.38 10.49 10.41
CA LEU A 9 -17.32 10.97 9.03
C LEU A 9 -17.86 12.40 8.91
N LEU A 10 -18.98 12.71 9.56
CA LEU A 10 -19.54 14.06 9.61
C LEU A 10 -18.57 15.03 10.29
N LEU A 11 -17.89 14.64 11.36
CA LEU A 11 -16.88 15.47 12.01
C LEU A 11 -15.65 15.69 11.12
N CYS A 12 -15.16 14.66 10.42
CA CYS A 12 -14.09 14.81 9.44
C CYS A 12 -14.50 15.71 8.27
N LEU A 13 -15.74 15.56 7.77
CA LEU A 13 -16.30 16.41 6.71
C LEU A 13 -16.47 17.86 7.18
N LEU A 14 -17.01 18.06 8.38
CA LEU A 14 -17.16 19.39 8.99
C LEU A 14 -15.79 20.03 9.20
N TYR A 15 -14.81 19.30 9.71
CA TYR A 15 -13.43 19.77 9.83
C TYR A 15 -12.84 20.18 8.48
N LEU A 16 -12.97 19.32 7.45
CA LEU A 16 -12.45 19.62 6.12
C LEU A 16 -13.14 20.85 5.51
N ALA A 17 -14.47 20.95 5.64
CA ALA A 17 -15.25 22.09 5.18
C ALA A 17 -14.85 23.38 5.92
N SER A 18 -14.75 23.34 7.25
CA SER A 18 -14.28 24.46 8.06
C SER A 18 -12.86 24.86 7.69
N ALA A 19 -11.95 23.91 7.48
CA ALA A 19 -10.58 24.20 7.06
C ALA A 19 -10.51 24.84 5.68
N MET A 20 -11.35 24.41 4.72
CA MET A 20 -11.45 25.05 3.41
C MET A 20 -12.04 26.47 3.49
N ILE A 21 -12.90 26.76 4.46
CA ILE A 21 -13.45 28.11 4.69
C ILE A 21 -12.42 29.01 5.40
N ILE A 22 -11.68 28.48 6.38
CA ILE A 22 -10.72 29.24 7.20
C ILE A 22 -9.40 29.45 6.46
N ASN A 23 -8.91 28.44 5.72
CA ASN A 23 -7.67 28.48 4.95
C ASN A 23 -7.90 28.08 3.47
N PRO A 24 -8.72 28.84 2.72
CA PRO A 24 -9.06 28.51 1.34
C PRO A 24 -7.84 28.51 0.43
N ILE A 25 -6.87 29.41 0.68
CA ILE A 25 -5.65 29.53 -0.13
C ILE A 25 -4.78 28.28 0.03
N GLY A 26 -4.49 27.86 1.27
CA GLY A 26 -3.69 26.68 1.55
C GLY A 26 -4.33 25.39 1.04
N CYS A 27 -5.64 25.19 1.29
CA CYS A 27 -6.37 24.03 0.81
C CYS A 27 -6.45 23.97 -0.73
N THR A 28 -6.68 25.11 -1.39
CA THR A 28 -6.72 25.16 -2.86
C THR A 28 -5.34 24.92 -3.48
N ALA A 29 -4.28 25.49 -2.89
CA ALA A 29 -2.91 25.24 -3.33
C ALA A 29 -2.54 23.75 -3.20
N ALA A 30 -2.85 23.14 -2.06
CA ALA A 30 -2.62 21.71 -1.85
C ALA A 30 -3.40 20.83 -2.82
N ALA A 31 -4.67 21.16 -3.11
CA ALA A 31 -5.45 20.46 -4.13
C ALA A 31 -4.82 20.58 -5.52
N LYS A 32 -4.37 21.78 -5.91
CA LYS A 32 -3.69 22.02 -7.20
C LYS A 32 -2.37 21.23 -7.29
N ASP A 33 -1.56 21.24 -6.24
CA ASP A 33 -0.30 20.50 -6.19
C ASP A 33 -0.53 18.99 -6.25
N ALA A 34 -1.58 18.48 -5.60
CA ALA A 34 -1.97 17.08 -5.66
C ALA A 34 -2.48 16.68 -7.06
N VAL A 35 -3.30 17.51 -7.71
CA VAL A 35 -3.73 17.28 -9.10
C VAL A 35 -2.52 17.29 -10.04
N ARG A 36 -1.61 18.24 -9.87
CA ARG A 36 -0.38 18.33 -10.65
C ARG A 36 0.49 17.09 -10.46
N LEU A 37 0.66 16.62 -9.22
CA LEU A 37 1.35 15.38 -8.91
C LEU A 37 0.69 14.18 -9.60
N CYS A 38 -0.65 14.14 -9.62
CA CYS A 38 -1.38 13.11 -10.33
C CYS A 38 -1.12 13.14 -11.84
N LEU A 39 -1.14 14.32 -12.46
CA LEU A 39 -0.95 14.47 -13.90
C LEU A 39 0.49 14.25 -14.36
N GLU A 40 1.47 14.74 -13.61
CA GLU A 40 2.89 14.69 -13.99
C GLU A 40 3.54 13.35 -13.63
N VAL A 41 3.09 12.70 -12.55
CA VAL A 41 3.79 11.54 -11.98
C VAL A 41 2.89 10.31 -11.92
N VAL A 42 1.71 10.40 -11.28
CA VAL A 42 0.90 9.21 -10.97
C VAL A 42 0.25 8.62 -12.20
N ILE A 43 -0.44 9.42 -13.03
CA ILE A 43 -1.16 8.96 -14.22
C ILE A 43 -0.21 8.38 -15.28
N PRO A 44 0.88 9.07 -15.69
CA PRO A 44 1.81 8.54 -16.69
C PRO A 44 2.45 7.22 -16.25
N SER A 45 2.68 7.07 -14.93
CA SER A 45 3.26 5.85 -14.37
C SER A 45 2.24 4.73 -14.20
N LEU A 46 1.06 4.97 -13.65
CA LEU A 46 0.15 3.90 -13.22
C LEU A 46 -0.90 3.53 -14.27
N PHE A 47 -1.38 4.47 -15.09
CA PHE A 47 -2.52 4.22 -15.97
C PHE A 47 -2.22 3.17 -17.05
N PRO A 48 -1.12 3.28 -17.84
CA PRO A 48 -0.81 2.27 -18.86
C PRO A 48 -0.71 0.87 -18.26
N PHE A 49 -0.22 0.79 -17.02
CA PHE A 49 -0.06 -0.46 -16.33
C PHE A 49 -1.35 -1.04 -15.77
N PHE A 50 -2.28 -0.21 -15.27
CA PHE A 50 -3.62 -0.69 -14.94
C PHE A 50 -4.33 -1.27 -16.17
N VAL A 51 -4.15 -0.67 -17.35
CA VAL A 51 -4.66 -1.25 -18.61
C VAL A 51 -4.02 -2.60 -18.89
N CYS A 52 -2.68 -2.67 -18.89
CA CYS A 52 -1.95 -3.93 -19.12
C CYS A 52 -2.32 -5.01 -18.10
N SER A 53 -2.45 -4.66 -16.83
CA SER A 53 -2.82 -5.57 -15.77
C SER A 53 -4.25 -6.05 -15.92
N SER A 54 -5.21 -5.17 -16.25
CA SER A 54 -6.59 -5.57 -16.49
C SER A 54 -6.70 -6.45 -17.73
N LEU A 55 -5.93 -6.19 -18.79
CA LEU A 55 -5.82 -7.07 -19.95
C LEU A 55 -5.22 -8.43 -19.57
N PHE A 56 -4.14 -8.44 -18.80
CA PHE A 56 -3.46 -9.66 -18.35
C PHE A 56 -4.40 -10.56 -17.51
N ILE A 57 -5.29 -9.95 -16.72
CA ILE A 57 -6.38 -10.63 -16.02
C ILE A 57 -7.44 -11.14 -17.01
N SER A 58 -7.96 -10.27 -17.89
CA SER A 58 -9.02 -10.61 -18.86
C SER A 58 -8.61 -11.71 -19.86
N LEU A 59 -7.32 -11.81 -20.18
CA LEU A 59 -6.74 -12.83 -21.05
C LEU A 59 -6.38 -14.13 -20.30
N GLY A 60 -6.62 -14.21 -18.97
CA GLY A 60 -6.39 -15.41 -18.17
C GLY A 60 -4.92 -15.72 -17.86
N ALA A 61 -3.97 -14.83 -18.20
CA ALA A 61 -2.55 -15.06 -17.97
C ALA A 61 -2.20 -15.12 -16.47
N ALA A 62 -2.90 -14.32 -15.66
CA ALA A 62 -2.81 -14.37 -14.20
C ALA A 62 -3.20 -15.76 -13.62
N ASN A 63 -4.16 -16.46 -14.27
CA ASN A 63 -4.55 -17.82 -13.90
C ASN A 63 -3.49 -18.87 -14.28
N VAL A 64 -2.69 -18.63 -15.32
CA VAL A 64 -1.56 -19.52 -15.67
C VAL A 64 -0.44 -19.38 -14.65
N LEU A 65 -0.05 -18.15 -14.32
CA LEU A 65 1.03 -17.89 -13.35
C LEU A 65 0.66 -18.36 -11.94
N SER A 66 -0.58 -18.09 -11.50
CA SER A 66 -1.08 -18.57 -10.21
C SER A 66 -1.14 -20.09 -10.12
N ARG A 67 -1.51 -20.81 -11.20
CA ARG A 67 -1.45 -22.28 -11.24
C ARG A 67 -0.03 -22.80 -11.03
N ARG A 68 0.99 -22.17 -11.60
CA ARG A 68 2.40 -22.55 -11.36
C ARG A 68 2.82 -22.34 -9.91
N LEU A 69 2.38 -21.25 -9.29
CA LEU A 69 2.69 -20.90 -7.90
C LEU A 69 1.79 -21.62 -6.86
N SER A 70 0.69 -22.25 -7.29
CA SER A 70 -0.29 -22.89 -6.42
C SER A 70 0.30 -23.90 -5.44
N ARG A 71 1.34 -24.64 -5.88
CA ARG A 71 2.05 -25.65 -5.07
C ARG A 71 2.84 -25.02 -3.92
N LEU A 72 3.22 -23.75 -4.03
CA LEU A 72 3.97 -23.02 -3.00
C LEU A 72 3.05 -22.36 -1.96
N MET A 73 1.79 -22.10 -2.32
CA MET A 73 0.86 -21.33 -1.45
C MET A 73 0.54 -22.03 -0.14
N ARG A 74 0.23 -23.33 -0.19
CA ARG A 74 -0.12 -24.10 1.01
C ARG A 74 1.08 -24.28 1.96
N PRO A 75 2.26 -24.75 1.53
CA PRO A 75 3.38 -24.97 2.44
C PRO A 75 3.99 -23.67 2.98
N LEU A 76 4.02 -22.58 2.21
CA LEU A 76 4.65 -21.33 2.64
C LEU A 76 3.70 -20.39 3.37
N PHE A 77 2.47 -20.27 2.88
CA PHE A 77 1.53 -19.25 3.34
C PHE A 77 0.29 -19.82 4.04
N GLY A 78 0.07 -21.14 3.99
CA GLY A 78 -1.08 -21.78 4.63
C GLY A 78 -2.41 -21.32 4.03
N VAL A 79 -2.43 -21.03 2.73
CA VAL A 79 -3.59 -20.60 1.95
C VAL A 79 -3.77 -21.51 0.73
N PRO A 80 -4.97 -21.60 0.13
CA PRO A 80 -5.20 -22.48 -1.01
C PRO A 80 -4.46 -21.98 -2.25
N GLY A 81 -4.24 -22.88 -3.21
CA GLY A 81 -3.49 -22.59 -4.43
C GLY A 81 -4.05 -21.43 -5.26
N CYS A 82 -5.38 -21.25 -5.26
CA CYS A 82 -6.06 -20.12 -5.90
C CYS A 82 -5.65 -18.76 -5.31
N GLY A 83 -5.21 -18.72 -4.04
CA GLY A 83 -4.67 -17.53 -3.39
C GLY A 83 -3.40 -16.98 -4.04
N ALA A 84 -2.69 -17.79 -4.85
CA ALA A 84 -1.56 -17.30 -5.65
C ALA A 84 -1.99 -16.17 -6.60
N LEU A 85 -3.24 -16.19 -7.09
CA LEU A 85 -3.77 -15.15 -7.96
C LEU A 85 -3.81 -13.81 -7.23
N ALA A 86 -4.33 -13.77 -6.00
CA ALA A 86 -4.39 -12.55 -5.19
C ALA A 86 -3.00 -11.97 -4.93
N VAL A 87 -2.01 -12.81 -4.67
CA VAL A 87 -0.61 -12.37 -4.46
C VAL A 87 -0.01 -11.82 -5.74
N VAL A 88 -0.13 -12.54 -6.87
CA VAL A 88 0.41 -12.11 -8.17
C VAL A 88 -0.20 -10.78 -8.59
N LEU A 89 -1.53 -10.66 -8.52
CA LEU A 89 -2.22 -9.42 -8.86
C LEU A 89 -1.91 -8.29 -7.88
N GLY A 90 -1.72 -8.60 -6.61
CA GLY A 90 -1.24 -7.65 -5.62
C GLY A 90 0.13 -7.06 -5.91
N VAL A 91 1.09 -7.92 -6.23
CA VAL A 91 2.48 -7.54 -6.54
C VAL A 91 2.54 -6.76 -7.85
N ILE A 92 1.78 -7.20 -8.86
CA ILE A 92 1.73 -6.56 -10.17
C ILE A 92 0.89 -5.29 -10.03
N SER A 93 -0.43 -5.40 -9.94
CA SER A 93 -1.38 -4.29 -10.06
C SER A 93 -1.28 -3.26 -8.92
N GLY A 94 -0.91 -3.70 -7.72
CA GLY A 94 -0.92 -2.86 -6.53
C GLY A 94 -2.33 -2.67 -5.92
N TYR A 95 -2.51 -1.58 -5.16
CA TYR A 95 -3.77 -1.29 -4.49
C TYR A 95 -4.90 -0.89 -5.45
N PRO A 96 -6.17 -1.25 -5.13
CA PRO A 96 -6.60 -2.18 -4.09
C PRO A 96 -6.83 -3.61 -4.65
N VAL A 97 -6.19 -3.97 -5.77
CA VAL A 97 -6.51 -5.15 -6.58
C VAL A 97 -6.24 -6.46 -5.84
N GLY A 98 -5.14 -6.53 -5.10
CA GLY A 98 -4.80 -7.72 -4.31
C GLY A 98 -5.85 -8.04 -3.24
N ALA A 99 -6.37 -7.01 -2.55
CA ALA A 99 -7.43 -7.17 -1.56
C ALA A 99 -8.78 -7.54 -2.20
N ALA A 100 -9.11 -6.94 -3.35
CA ALA A 100 -10.30 -7.30 -4.12
C ALA A 100 -10.28 -8.79 -4.52
N CYS A 101 -9.16 -9.27 -5.06
CA CYS A 101 -9.04 -10.68 -5.43
C CYS A 101 -9.16 -11.62 -4.21
N ALA A 102 -8.59 -11.26 -3.06
CA ALA A 102 -8.75 -12.05 -1.83
C ALA A 102 -10.21 -12.08 -1.34
N ALA A 103 -10.92 -10.95 -1.43
CA ALA A 103 -12.33 -10.86 -1.08
C ALA A 103 -13.20 -11.69 -2.05
N ASP A 104 -12.92 -11.63 -3.35
CA ASP A 104 -13.63 -12.40 -4.38
C ASP A 104 -13.43 -13.91 -4.21
N LEU A 105 -12.20 -14.36 -3.91
CA LEU A 105 -11.92 -15.77 -3.63
C LEU A 105 -12.71 -16.28 -2.40
N TYR A 106 -12.93 -15.40 -1.41
CA TYR A 106 -13.73 -15.73 -0.24
C TYR A 106 -15.23 -15.81 -0.56
N THR A 107 -15.78 -14.76 -1.17
CA THR A 107 -17.23 -14.68 -1.47
C THR A 107 -17.66 -15.72 -2.51
N SER A 108 -16.74 -16.14 -3.39
CA SER A 108 -16.96 -17.22 -4.36
C SER A 108 -16.68 -18.63 -3.80
N GLY A 109 -16.35 -18.76 -2.52
CA GLY A 109 -16.15 -20.06 -1.86
C GLY A 109 -14.85 -20.79 -2.22
N HIS A 110 -13.89 -20.12 -2.85
CA HIS A 110 -12.59 -20.72 -3.20
C HIS A 110 -11.60 -20.74 -2.03
N CYS A 111 -11.85 -19.96 -0.97
CA CYS A 111 -11.08 -20.00 0.26
C CYS A 111 -11.95 -19.73 1.50
N THR A 112 -11.48 -20.20 2.66
CA THR A 112 -12.12 -19.93 3.94
C THR A 112 -11.87 -18.49 4.40
N LYS A 113 -12.69 -17.98 5.34
CA LYS A 113 -12.49 -16.65 5.95
C LYS A 113 -11.08 -16.48 6.53
N THR A 114 -10.56 -17.51 7.19
CA THR A 114 -9.20 -17.52 7.76
C THR A 114 -8.13 -17.43 6.68
N GLU A 115 -8.28 -18.13 5.56
CA GLU A 115 -7.33 -18.08 4.45
C GLU A 115 -7.39 -16.74 3.71
N ALA A 116 -8.58 -16.17 3.54
CA ALA A 116 -8.76 -14.82 3.00
C ALA A 116 -8.10 -13.77 3.90
N HIS A 117 -8.26 -13.88 5.22
CA HIS A 117 -7.57 -13.02 6.19
C HIS A 117 -6.05 -13.15 6.12
N ARG A 118 -5.52 -14.37 5.94
CA ARG A 118 -4.09 -14.58 5.71
C ARG A 118 -3.63 -13.92 4.42
N LEU A 119 -4.36 -14.06 3.32
CA LEU A 119 -4.05 -13.38 2.06
C LEU A 119 -4.01 -11.86 2.25
N LEU A 120 -5.06 -11.28 2.84
CA LEU A 120 -5.16 -9.84 3.07
C LEU A 120 -3.97 -9.26 3.86
N ALA A 121 -3.33 -10.04 4.72
CA ALA A 121 -2.16 -9.58 5.47
C ALA A 121 -0.93 -9.24 4.59
N PHE A 122 -0.85 -9.75 3.35
CA PHE A 122 0.35 -9.56 2.52
C PHE A 122 0.11 -9.46 1.00
N CYS A 123 -1.10 -9.70 0.51
CA CYS A 123 -1.38 -9.72 -0.93
C CYS A 123 -1.77 -8.35 -1.48
N ASN A 124 -1.95 -7.32 -0.67
CA ASN A 124 -2.33 -5.99 -1.15
C ASN A 124 -1.11 -5.07 -1.00
N ASN A 125 -0.43 -4.76 -2.11
CA ASN A 125 0.89 -4.15 -2.12
C ASN A 125 0.94 -2.90 -3.01
N SER A 126 2.05 -2.16 -2.97
CA SER A 126 2.34 -1.06 -3.88
C SER A 126 2.87 -1.63 -5.19
N GLY A 127 2.26 -1.26 -6.32
CA GLY A 127 2.66 -1.76 -7.64
C GLY A 127 4.04 -1.23 -8.08
N PRO A 128 4.72 -1.93 -9.01
CA PRO A 128 6.07 -1.60 -9.44
C PRO A 128 6.16 -0.23 -10.09
N LEU A 129 5.16 0.23 -10.86
CA LEU A 129 5.25 1.57 -11.46
C LEU A 129 5.03 2.70 -10.47
N PHE A 130 4.35 2.45 -9.34
CA PHE A 130 4.33 3.43 -8.27
C PHE A 130 5.72 3.54 -7.63
N VAL A 131 6.31 2.41 -7.25
CA VAL A 131 7.58 2.42 -6.50
C VAL A 131 8.77 2.77 -7.38
N LEU A 132 8.88 2.16 -8.56
CA LEU A 132 9.98 2.40 -9.50
C LEU A 132 9.80 3.70 -10.27
N GLY A 133 8.59 3.92 -10.82
CA GLY A 133 8.29 5.08 -11.66
C GLY A 133 8.05 6.34 -10.84
N ALA A 134 6.96 6.38 -10.07
CA ALA A 134 6.59 7.58 -9.34
C ALA A 134 7.58 7.93 -8.21
N VAL A 135 7.92 6.98 -7.35
CA VAL A 135 8.81 7.23 -6.20
C VAL A 135 10.28 7.23 -6.63
N GLY A 136 10.75 6.18 -7.32
CA GLY A 136 12.14 6.03 -7.75
C GLY A 136 12.60 7.09 -8.76
N ILE A 137 11.97 7.14 -9.93
CA ILE A 137 12.35 8.08 -10.99
C ILE A 137 11.76 9.47 -10.70
N GLY A 138 10.47 9.56 -10.38
CA GLY A 138 9.75 10.83 -10.25
C GLY A 138 10.11 11.65 -9.02
N MET A 139 10.16 11.03 -7.83
CA MET A 139 10.43 11.76 -6.57
C MET A 139 11.91 11.75 -6.17
N LEU A 140 12.58 10.61 -6.31
CA LEU A 140 13.99 10.43 -5.92
C LEU A 140 14.97 10.78 -7.04
N GLY A 141 14.53 10.83 -8.30
CA GLY A 141 15.43 11.02 -9.45
C GLY A 141 16.44 9.88 -9.63
N ASN A 142 16.20 8.71 -9.02
CA ASN A 142 17.15 7.61 -8.96
C ASN A 142 16.46 6.23 -9.02
N GLN A 143 16.58 5.58 -10.19
CA GLN A 143 16.01 4.25 -10.43
C GLN A 143 16.59 3.15 -9.52
N TYR A 144 17.88 3.25 -9.15
CA TYR A 144 18.53 2.29 -8.27
C TYR A 144 17.90 2.32 -6.88
N LEU A 145 17.68 3.51 -6.32
CA LEU A 145 16.98 3.67 -5.04
C LEU A 145 15.52 3.18 -5.12
N GLY A 146 14.82 3.47 -6.22
CA GLY A 146 13.49 2.91 -6.49
C GLY A 146 13.48 1.38 -6.48
N THR A 147 14.50 0.75 -7.05
CA THR A 147 14.64 -0.71 -7.09
C THR A 147 14.90 -1.29 -5.70
N ILE A 148 15.75 -0.66 -4.89
CA ILE A 148 15.94 -1.06 -3.48
C ILE A 148 14.62 -1.00 -2.71
N LEU A 149 13.86 0.09 -2.87
CA LEU A 149 12.56 0.26 -2.21
C LEU A 149 11.58 -0.84 -2.65
N TYR A 150 11.50 -1.13 -3.95
CA TYR A 150 10.56 -2.14 -4.46
C TYR A 150 10.94 -3.56 -4.02
N LEU A 151 12.22 -3.93 -4.09
CA LEU A 151 12.71 -5.24 -3.62
C LEU A 151 12.46 -5.42 -2.12
N SER A 152 12.76 -4.41 -1.32
CA SER A 152 12.48 -4.41 0.12
C SER A 152 10.99 -4.54 0.39
N HIS A 153 10.17 -3.82 -0.37
CA HIS A 153 8.71 -3.83 -0.24
C HIS A 153 8.13 -5.22 -0.51
N ILE A 154 8.42 -5.83 -1.66
CA ILE A 154 7.83 -7.14 -2.01
C ILE A 154 8.39 -8.26 -1.14
N THR A 155 9.70 -8.24 -0.83
CA THR A 155 10.31 -9.25 0.04
C THR A 155 9.70 -9.21 1.44
N ALA A 156 9.51 -8.01 2.00
CA ALA A 156 8.84 -7.82 3.29
C ALA A 156 7.37 -8.27 3.28
N ALA A 157 6.65 -8.07 2.18
CA ALA A 157 5.28 -8.57 2.02
C ALA A 157 5.27 -10.11 2.13
N LEU A 158 6.13 -10.79 1.36
CA LEU A 158 6.22 -12.25 1.38
C LEU A 158 6.67 -12.78 2.77
N MET A 159 7.62 -12.12 3.42
CA MET A 159 8.03 -12.46 4.79
C MET A 159 6.87 -12.29 5.79
N THR A 160 6.04 -11.25 5.62
CA THR A 160 4.83 -11.03 6.43
C THR A 160 3.86 -12.18 6.26
N GLY A 161 3.59 -12.61 5.02
CA GLY A 161 2.75 -13.77 4.73
C GLY A 161 3.28 -15.06 5.39
N LEU A 162 4.60 -15.29 5.33
CA LEU A 162 5.25 -16.45 5.95
C LEU A 162 5.12 -16.43 7.48
N LEU A 163 5.28 -15.26 8.11
CA LEU A 163 5.14 -15.10 9.55
C LEU A 163 3.71 -15.41 10.01
N PHE A 164 2.70 -14.86 9.32
CA PHE A 164 1.29 -15.05 9.65
C PHE A 164 0.83 -16.49 9.40
N SER A 165 1.44 -17.17 8.43
CA SER A 165 1.21 -18.60 8.20
C SER A 165 1.64 -19.45 9.39
N ARG A 166 2.81 -19.16 9.99
CA ARG A 166 3.38 -19.93 11.10
C ARG A 166 2.70 -19.68 12.45
N LEU A 167 2.13 -18.50 12.65
CA LEU A 167 1.43 -18.13 13.89
C LEU A 167 0.01 -18.70 13.98
N GLY A 168 -0.60 -19.06 12.84
CA GLY A 168 -1.95 -19.62 12.81
C GLY A 168 -1.95 -21.15 12.92
N LYS A 169 -2.34 -21.69 14.09
CA LYS A 169 -2.60 -23.13 14.28
C LYS A 169 -3.59 -23.66 13.23
N ASN A 170 -3.40 -24.92 12.83
CA ASN A 170 -4.27 -25.66 11.91
C ASN A 170 -5.73 -25.63 12.38
N VAL A 171 -6.53 -24.73 11.80
CA VAL A 171 -7.98 -24.79 11.92
C VAL A 171 -8.46 -25.81 10.89
N SER A 172 -9.16 -26.83 11.36
CA SER A 172 -9.84 -27.84 10.56
C SER A 172 -10.71 -27.19 9.49
N ILE A 173 -10.53 -27.66 8.24
CA ILE A 173 -11.13 -27.14 7.02
C ILE A 173 -12.65 -27.36 7.06
N PRO A 174 -13.50 -26.32 7.12
CA PRO A 174 -14.89 -26.46 6.71
C PRO A 174 -14.93 -26.74 5.21
N ALA A 175 -15.82 -27.64 4.77
CA ALA A 175 -15.95 -28.01 3.36
C ALA A 175 -16.09 -26.77 2.47
N LEU A 176 -15.29 -26.72 1.40
CA LEU A 176 -15.35 -25.67 0.38
C LEU A 176 -16.78 -25.60 -0.19
N PRO A 177 -17.40 -24.42 -0.29
CA PRO A 177 -18.60 -24.24 -1.11
C PRO A 177 -18.35 -24.73 -2.54
N PRO A 178 -19.37 -25.26 -3.24
CA PRO A 178 -19.20 -25.73 -4.61
C PRO A 178 -18.69 -24.59 -5.50
N ALA A 179 -17.57 -24.85 -6.18
CA ALA A 179 -16.92 -23.89 -7.07
C ALA A 179 -17.89 -23.45 -8.17
N SER A 180 -18.26 -22.16 -8.18
CA SER A 180 -18.91 -21.57 -9.34
C SER A 180 -17.88 -21.45 -10.47
N ALA A 181 -18.16 -22.11 -11.58
CA ALA A 181 -17.29 -22.16 -12.73
C ALA A 181 -17.08 -20.79 -13.40
N SER A 182 -15.84 -20.61 -13.86
CA SER A 182 -15.34 -19.67 -14.86
C SER A 182 -15.25 -18.17 -14.52
N ALA A 183 -14.00 -17.67 -14.53
CA ALA A 183 -13.75 -16.28 -14.89
C ALA A 183 -14.25 -16.05 -16.33
N PRO A 184 -14.86 -14.89 -16.65
CA PRO A 184 -15.32 -14.61 -17.99
C PRO A 184 -14.13 -14.56 -18.95
N SER A 185 -13.96 -15.62 -19.74
CA SER A 185 -13.10 -15.61 -20.91
C SER A 185 -13.73 -14.69 -21.94
N VAL A 186 -13.26 -13.45 -22.04
CA VAL A 186 -13.74 -12.52 -23.06
C VAL A 186 -13.33 -13.07 -24.43
N LYS A 187 -14.32 -13.52 -25.23
CA LYS A 187 -14.09 -14.10 -26.57
C LYS A 187 -13.61 -13.07 -27.60
N ASN A 188 -13.63 -11.77 -27.29
CA ASN A 188 -13.27 -10.69 -28.20
C ASN A 188 -12.17 -9.78 -27.59
N ALA A 189 -11.00 -9.75 -28.22
CA ALA A 189 -9.85 -8.95 -27.79
C ALA A 189 -10.14 -7.44 -27.74
N ALA A 190 -10.96 -6.91 -28.66
CA ALA A 190 -11.30 -5.50 -28.68
C ALA A 190 -12.21 -5.11 -27.49
N ALA A 191 -13.16 -5.97 -27.14
CA ALA A 191 -13.98 -5.79 -25.96
C ALA A 191 -13.14 -5.88 -24.67
N ALA A 192 -12.20 -6.83 -24.61
CA ALA A 192 -11.29 -6.96 -23.47
C ALA A 192 -10.43 -5.71 -23.26
N LEU A 193 -9.96 -5.09 -24.35
CA LEU A 193 -9.22 -3.82 -24.30
C LEU A 193 -10.09 -2.66 -23.82
N GLY A 194 -11.29 -2.49 -24.38
CA GLY A 194 -12.21 -1.44 -23.95
C GLY A 194 -12.56 -1.54 -22.45
N THR A 195 -12.88 -2.74 -21.97
CA THR A 195 -13.12 -3.00 -20.55
C THR A 195 -11.88 -2.74 -19.70
N ALA A 196 -10.70 -3.15 -20.16
CA ALA A 196 -9.46 -2.91 -19.43
C ALA A 196 -9.14 -1.42 -19.28
N VAL A 197 -9.33 -0.64 -20.34
CA VAL A 197 -9.17 0.82 -20.30
C VAL A 197 -10.19 1.47 -19.36
N GLY A 198 -11.45 1.06 -19.40
CA GLY A 198 -12.50 1.54 -18.49
C GLY A 198 -12.17 1.26 -17.02
N ASN A 199 -11.83 0.00 -16.69
CA ASN A 199 -11.45 -0.40 -15.33
C ASN A 199 -10.21 0.36 -14.83
N ALA A 200 -9.23 0.58 -15.72
CA ALA A 200 -8.04 1.35 -15.41
C ALA A 200 -8.37 2.82 -15.12
N ALA A 201 -9.29 3.42 -15.89
CA ALA A 201 -9.74 4.79 -15.69
C ALA A 201 -10.47 4.95 -14.36
N ASP A 202 -11.39 4.04 -14.03
CA ASP A 202 -12.11 4.05 -12.76
C ASP A 202 -11.16 3.90 -11.55
N THR A 203 -10.17 3.00 -11.67
CA THR A 203 -9.15 2.81 -10.64
C THR A 203 -8.30 4.07 -10.49
N MET A 204 -7.88 4.67 -11.61
CA MET A 204 -7.07 5.89 -11.61
C MET A 204 -7.81 7.08 -10.99
N LEU A 205 -9.09 7.25 -11.31
CA LEU A 205 -9.93 8.30 -10.72
C LEU A 205 -10.05 8.14 -9.22
N LYS A 206 -10.23 6.92 -8.72
CA LYS A 206 -10.24 6.62 -7.28
C LYS A 206 -8.90 6.98 -6.65
N VAL A 207 -7.78 6.51 -7.21
CA VAL A 207 -6.43 6.82 -6.71
C VAL A 207 -6.21 8.33 -6.63
N CYS A 208 -6.46 9.06 -7.73
CA CYS A 208 -6.30 10.52 -7.77
C CYS A 208 -7.24 11.23 -6.78
N GLY A 209 -8.49 10.78 -6.66
CA GLY A 209 -9.47 11.33 -5.71
C GLY A 209 -9.01 11.19 -4.26
N PHE A 210 -8.47 10.03 -3.90
CA PHE A 210 -7.89 9.81 -2.56
C PHE A 210 -6.63 10.66 -2.34
N VAL A 211 -5.75 10.81 -3.32
CA VAL A 211 -4.56 11.67 -3.23
C VAL A 211 -4.97 13.13 -2.99
N VAL A 212 -5.92 13.66 -3.77
CA VAL A 212 -6.38 15.06 -3.63
C VAL A 212 -7.11 15.28 -2.30
N LEU A 213 -8.02 14.39 -1.92
CA LEU A 213 -8.76 14.50 -0.65
C LEU A 213 -7.82 14.56 0.55
N PHE A 214 -6.84 13.67 0.61
CA PHE A 214 -5.90 13.62 1.71
C PHE A 214 -4.84 14.73 1.65
N ALA A 215 -4.50 15.26 0.48
CA ALA A 215 -3.65 16.45 0.37
C ALA A 215 -4.34 17.68 0.99
N VAL A 216 -5.64 17.87 0.73
CA VAL A 216 -6.43 18.94 1.36
C VAL A 216 -6.55 18.72 2.86
N PHE A 217 -6.79 17.47 3.30
CA PHE A 217 -6.84 17.13 4.71
C PHE A 217 -5.50 17.41 5.41
N ALA A 218 -4.37 17.08 4.77
CA ALA A 218 -3.04 17.34 5.29
C ALA A 218 -2.76 18.85 5.38
N ALA A 219 -3.15 19.63 4.38
CA ALA A 219 -2.98 21.10 4.39
C ALA A 219 -3.83 21.80 5.46
N ALA A 220 -4.89 21.15 5.93
CA ALA A 220 -5.69 21.64 7.06
C ALA A 220 -5.01 21.41 8.42
N LEU A 221 -4.07 20.47 8.51
CA LEU A 221 -3.37 20.17 9.76
C LEU A 221 -2.32 21.25 10.07
N PRO A 222 -2.10 21.57 11.36
CA PRO A 222 -1.06 22.51 11.74
C PRO A 222 0.32 21.96 11.39
N SER A 223 1.20 22.84 10.89
CA SER A 223 2.60 22.52 10.66
C SER A 223 3.38 22.53 11.98
N TYR A 224 4.13 21.47 12.25
CA TYR A 224 5.03 21.34 13.38
C TYR A 224 6.21 20.41 13.00
N PRO A 225 7.33 20.42 13.75
CA PRO A 225 8.43 19.50 13.49
C PRO A 225 7.95 18.04 13.48
N GLY A 226 7.99 17.39 12.31
CA GLY A 226 7.54 16.02 12.13
C GLY A 226 6.14 15.85 11.52
N SER A 227 5.43 16.92 11.15
CA SER A 227 4.12 16.82 10.48
C SER A 227 4.19 16.01 9.18
N GLN A 228 5.35 15.97 8.50
CA GLN A 228 5.59 15.17 7.30
C GLN A 228 5.36 13.66 7.54
N PHE A 229 5.68 13.16 8.73
CA PHE A 229 5.48 11.75 9.10
C PHE A 229 4.00 11.44 9.31
N VAL A 230 3.25 12.39 9.88
CA VAL A 230 1.80 12.26 10.00
C VAL A 230 1.16 12.28 8.61
N TYR A 231 1.64 13.11 7.70
CA TYR A 231 1.16 13.12 6.31
C TYR A 231 1.44 11.78 5.62
N ALA A 232 2.62 11.19 5.84
CA ALA A 232 2.94 9.85 5.35
C ALA A 232 2.10 8.73 5.98
N CYS A 233 1.57 8.93 7.20
CA CYS A 233 0.56 8.01 7.77
C CYS A 233 -0.81 8.16 7.10
N LEU A 234 -1.14 9.34 6.58
CA LEU A 234 -2.43 9.63 5.99
C LEU A 234 -2.49 9.19 4.53
N GLU A 235 -1.51 9.61 3.73
CA GLU A 235 -1.45 9.36 2.29
C GLU A 235 0.01 9.21 1.83
N ILE A 236 0.30 8.13 1.10
CA ILE A 236 1.65 7.73 0.77
C ILE A 236 2.32 8.72 -0.20
N THR A 237 1.61 9.16 -1.23
CA THR A 237 2.21 9.89 -2.36
C THR A 237 2.72 11.27 -1.94
N GLY A 238 1.87 12.10 -1.34
CA GLY A 238 2.23 13.40 -0.79
C GLY A 238 3.07 13.28 0.49
N GLY A 239 2.83 12.23 1.29
CA GLY A 239 3.60 11.95 2.48
C GLY A 239 5.06 11.61 2.19
N LEU A 240 5.33 10.75 1.21
CA LEU A 240 6.69 10.44 0.77
C LEU A 240 7.38 11.69 0.20
N ARG A 241 6.69 12.48 -0.64
CA ARG A 241 7.24 13.75 -1.14
C ARG A 241 7.61 14.71 -0.01
N SER A 242 6.80 14.76 1.06
CA SER A 242 7.07 15.58 2.23
C SER A 242 8.21 15.03 3.09
N LEU A 243 8.34 13.70 3.20
CA LEU A 243 9.47 13.08 3.90
C LEU A 243 10.79 13.33 3.17
N LEU A 244 10.79 13.24 1.84
CA LEU A 244 11.98 13.44 1.01
C LEU A 244 12.52 14.87 1.04
N SER A 245 11.74 15.86 1.51
CA SER A 245 12.22 17.22 1.74
C SER A 245 12.83 17.45 3.13
N THR A 246 12.82 16.44 4.00
CA THR A 246 13.45 16.54 5.33
C THR A 246 14.98 16.45 5.23
N PRO A 247 15.74 17.12 6.12
CA PRO A 247 17.21 17.08 6.11
C PRO A 247 17.78 15.77 6.71
N LEU A 248 17.02 14.67 6.65
CA LEU A 248 17.45 13.39 7.21
C LEU A 248 18.50 12.73 6.32
N PRO A 249 19.51 12.05 6.91
CA PRO A 249 20.45 11.26 6.15
C PRO A 249 19.75 10.18 5.32
N VAL A 250 20.20 9.95 4.08
CA VAL A 250 19.61 8.95 3.16
C VAL A 250 19.47 7.57 3.80
N LEU A 251 20.46 7.17 4.62
CA LEU A 251 20.48 5.90 5.32
C LEU A 251 19.36 5.72 6.36
N LEU A 252 18.75 6.82 6.84
CA LEU A 252 17.55 6.79 7.69
C LEU A 252 16.29 7.14 6.88
N LEU A 253 16.37 8.11 5.98
CA LEU A 253 15.25 8.60 5.18
C LEU A 253 14.64 7.51 4.30
N LEU A 254 15.46 6.74 3.57
CA LEU A 254 14.96 5.70 2.66
C LEU A 254 14.30 4.53 3.39
N PRO A 255 14.84 4.00 4.50
CA PRO A 255 14.13 3.03 5.33
C PRO A 255 12.78 3.54 5.86
N LEU A 256 12.70 4.82 6.26
CA LEU A 256 11.42 5.44 6.65
C LEU A 256 10.45 5.53 5.46
N CYS A 257 10.94 5.90 4.27
CA CYS A 257 10.12 5.87 3.05
C CYS A 257 9.61 4.45 2.75
N ALA A 258 10.46 3.42 2.87
CA ALA A 258 10.08 2.02 2.68
C ALA A 258 9.02 1.57 3.68
N MET A 259 9.15 2.00 4.94
CA MET A 259 8.16 1.75 5.99
C MET A 259 6.80 2.34 5.62
N PHE A 260 6.72 3.64 5.33
CA PHE A 260 5.45 4.31 5.00
C PHE A 260 4.84 3.80 3.69
N LEU A 261 5.68 3.46 2.71
CA LEU A 261 5.26 2.81 1.48
C LEU A 261 4.58 1.45 1.74
N SER A 262 5.16 0.63 2.62
CA SER A 262 4.62 -0.68 2.99
C SER A 262 3.41 -0.61 3.91
N PHE A 263 3.39 0.38 4.79
CA PHE A 263 2.28 0.71 5.67
C PHE A 263 1.05 1.23 4.91
N SER A 264 1.28 1.93 3.80
CA SER A 264 0.29 2.33 2.79
C SER A 264 -0.72 3.42 3.18
N GLY A 265 -0.72 3.85 4.44
CA GLY A 265 -1.49 5.00 4.89
C GLY A 265 -2.99 4.75 5.04
N VAL A 266 -3.66 5.71 5.69
CA VAL A 266 -5.11 5.67 5.95
C VAL A 266 -5.91 5.72 4.64
N SER A 267 -5.42 6.44 3.62
CA SER A 267 -6.09 6.55 2.32
C SER A 267 -6.27 5.18 1.64
N VAL A 268 -5.25 4.32 1.66
CA VAL A 268 -5.32 2.96 1.10
C VAL A 268 -6.11 2.03 2.02
N LEU A 269 -6.02 2.20 3.34
CA LEU A 269 -6.88 1.46 4.28
C LEU A 269 -8.36 1.71 3.98
N MET A 270 -8.76 2.97 3.74
CA MET A 270 -10.14 3.33 3.39
C MET A 270 -10.58 2.74 2.04
N GLN A 271 -9.70 2.78 1.03
CA GLN A 271 -9.96 2.11 -0.26
C GLN A 271 -10.17 0.61 -0.08
N THR A 272 -9.35 -0.03 0.75
CA THR A 272 -9.43 -1.46 1.05
C THR A 272 -10.67 -1.80 1.88
N ALA A 273 -11.04 -0.93 2.84
CA ALA A 273 -12.23 -1.07 3.66
C ALA A 273 -13.51 -1.16 2.83
N GLY A 274 -13.61 -0.33 1.78
CA GLY A 274 -14.74 -0.33 0.85
C GLY A 274 -14.92 -1.65 0.08
N ILE A 275 -13.93 -2.55 0.09
CA ILE A 275 -13.95 -3.83 -0.61
C ILE A 275 -14.08 -4.99 0.39
N VAL A 276 -13.29 -4.96 1.46
CA VAL A 276 -13.18 -6.04 2.45
C VAL A 276 -14.41 -6.12 3.35
N LEU A 277 -14.94 -4.97 3.80
CA LEU A 277 -16.08 -4.96 4.74
C LEU A 277 -17.39 -5.45 4.09
N PRO A 278 -17.75 -5.05 2.85
CA PRO A 278 -18.93 -5.62 2.17
C PRO A 278 -18.82 -7.12 1.92
N ALA A 279 -17.60 -7.65 1.75
CA ALA A 279 -17.34 -9.08 1.60
C ALA A 279 -17.48 -9.87 2.91
N GLY A 280 -17.78 -9.24 4.05
CA GLY A 280 -17.90 -9.91 5.36
C GLY A 280 -16.55 -10.32 5.98
N LEU A 281 -15.47 -9.68 5.55
CA LEU A 281 -14.11 -9.86 6.07
C LEU A 281 -13.76 -8.69 7.02
N SER A 282 -12.91 -8.96 8.03
CA SER A 282 -12.40 -7.94 8.95
C SER A 282 -11.13 -7.30 8.40
N LEU A 283 -10.90 -6.03 8.73
CA LEU A 283 -9.68 -5.29 8.40
C LEU A 283 -8.52 -5.56 9.35
N ARG A 284 -8.73 -6.20 10.50
CA ARG A 284 -7.64 -6.44 11.48
C ARG A 284 -6.46 -7.19 10.87
N PRO A 285 -6.63 -8.30 10.12
CA PRO A 285 -5.51 -9.05 9.57
C PRO A 285 -4.73 -8.25 8.53
N TYR A 286 -5.45 -7.48 7.71
CA TYR A 286 -4.86 -6.53 6.75
C TYR A 286 -3.98 -5.52 7.48
N LEU A 287 -4.49 -4.90 8.55
CA LEU A 287 -3.75 -3.89 9.31
C LEU A 287 -2.51 -4.45 9.99
N LEU A 288 -2.66 -5.58 10.69
CA LEU A 288 -1.53 -6.23 11.37
C LEU A 288 -0.46 -6.65 10.36
N GLY A 289 -0.89 -7.15 9.19
CA GLY A 289 -0.01 -7.42 8.07
C GLY A 289 0.76 -6.17 7.63
N LYS A 290 0.07 -5.05 7.42
CA LYS A 290 0.70 -3.77 7.03
C LYS A 290 1.69 -3.23 8.04
N LEU A 291 1.41 -3.38 9.34
CA LEU A 291 2.34 -2.99 10.39
C LEU A 291 3.62 -3.83 10.36
N VAL A 292 3.51 -5.16 10.24
CA VAL A 292 4.67 -6.04 10.13
C VAL A 292 5.44 -5.80 8.83
N HIS A 293 4.72 -5.62 7.73
CA HIS A 293 5.27 -5.31 6.42
C HIS A 293 6.11 -4.03 6.47
N GLY A 294 5.63 -2.98 7.13
CA GLY A 294 6.39 -1.75 7.38
C GLY A 294 7.71 -1.98 8.12
N ILE A 295 7.71 -2.80 9.19
CA ILE A 295 8.90 -3.08 10.02
C ILE A 295 9.93 -3.79 9.14
N LEU A 296 9.48 -4.84 8.46
CA LEU A 296 10.34 -5.65 7.62
C LEU A 296 10.91 -4.84 6.45
N SER A 297 10.12 -3.98 5.82
CA SER A 297 10.61 -3.11 4.75
C SER A 297 11.64 -2.10 5.24
N PHE A 298 11.43 -1.49 6.41
CA PHE A 298 12.42 -0.61 7.03
C PHE A 298 13.76 -1.34 7.21
N ILE A 299 13.72 -2.51 7.88
CA ILE A 299 14.92 -3.29 8.18
C ILE A 299 15.62 -3.72 6.89
N LEU A 300 14.89 -4.26 5.92
CA LEU A 300 15.47 -4.71 4.66
C LEU A 300 16.09 -3.55 3.87
N THR A 301 15.43 -2.40 3.77
CA THR A 301 15.98 -1.24 3.08
C THR A 301 17.23 -0.70 3.81
N PHE A 302 17.22 -0.66 5.13
CA PHE A 302 18.39 -0.25 5.92
C PHE A 302 19.58 -1.17 5.66
N LEU A 303 19.37 -2.50 5.73
CA LEU A 303 20.43 -3.49 5.47
C LEU A 303 20.94 -3.41 4.03
N LEU A 304 20.04 -3.29 3.05
CA LEU A 304 20.44 -3.17 1.65
C LEU A 304 21.26 -1.91 1.39
N LEU A 305 20.89 -0.77 1.96
CA LEU A 305 21.67 0.47 1.81
C LEU A 305 23.00 0.44 2.56
N TYR A 306 23.05 -0.25 3.69
CA TYR A 306 24.28 -0.41 4.47
C TYR A 306 25.32 -1.27 3.73
N PHE A 307 24.88 -2.40 3.15
CA PHE A 307 25.78 -3.33 2.43
C PHE A 307 25.98 -2.98 0.96
N PHE A 308 25.00 -2.32 0.32
CA PHE A 308 25.03 -1.88 -1.07
C PHE A 308 24.69 -0.37 -1.14
N PRO A 309 25.64 0.50 -0.76
CA PRO A 309 25.43 1.94 -0.83
C PRO A 309 25.11 2.36 -2.26
N ALA A 310 24.22 3.36 -2.40
CA ALA A 310 23.89 3.88 -3.72
C ALA A 310 25.16 4.35 -4.45
N PRO A 311 25.37 3.94 -5.72
CA PRO A 311 26.53 4.38 -6.47
C PRO A 311 26.51 5.91 -6.57
N GLN A 312 27.54 6.54 -6.04
CA GLN A 312 27.75 7.97 -6.20
C GLN A 312 27.97 8.27 -7.68
N PRO A 313 27.45 9.39 -8.22
CA PRO A 313 27.78 9.80 -9.58
C PRO A 313 29.31 9.95 -9.67
N THR A 314 29.95 9.12 -10.49
CA THR A 314 31.41 9.00 -10.66
C THR A 314 32.10 10.27 -11.17
N PHE A 315 31.33 11.29 -11.56
CA PHE A 315 31.81 12.60 -12.05
C PHE A 315 31.47 13.79 -11.14
N ALA A 316 30.95 13.58 -9.93
CA ALA A 316 30.76 14.69 -8.98
C ALA A 316 32.11 15.10 -8.36
N LEU A 317 32.58 16.32 -8.67
CA LEU A 317 33.80 16.94 -8.10
C LEU A 317 33.74 17.14 -6.57
N THR A 318 32.61 16.81 -5.95
CA THR A 318 32.39 16.78 -4.50
C THR A 318 31.63 15.50 -4.14
N ALA A 319 32.27 14.35 -4.33
CA ALA A 319 31.81 13.11 -3.72
C ALA A 319 31.95 13.26 -2.20
N VAL A 320 30.90 13.72 -1.52
CA VAL A 320 30.82 13.59 -0.06
C VAL A 320 30.46 12.13 0.21
N PRO A 321 31.39 11.29 0.69
CA PRO A 321 31.02 9.93 1.11
C PRO A 321 29.88 10.05 2.11
N VAL A 322 28.78 9.32 1.90
CA VAL A 322 27.76 9.17 2.94
C VAL A 322 28.48 8.53 4.13
N PRO A 323 28.69 9.26 5.24
CA PRO A 323 29.46 8.74 6.35
C PRO A 323 28.80 7.45 6.84
N VAL A 324 29.58 6.38 7.02
CA VAL A 324 29.09 5.21 7.74
C VAL A 324 28.75 5.69 9.16
N PRO A 325 27.48 5.62 9.58
CA PRO A 325 27.09 6.22 10.84
C PRO A 325 27.77 5.52 12.00
N GLY A 326 28.28 6.30 12.94
CA GLY A 326 28.79 5.80 14.20
C GLY A 326 27.69 5.18 15.07
N THR A 327 28.08 4.49 16.14
CA THR A 327 27.15 3.82 17.07
C THR A 327 26.12 4.78 17.69
N LYS A 328 26.51 6.03 17.96
CA LYS A 328 25.62 7.08 18.48
C LYS A 328 24.56 7.50 17.46
N GLU A 329 24.94 7.63 16.19
CA GLU A 329 24.02 8.01 15.12
C GLU A 329 23.04 6.88 14.83
N LEU A 330 23.51 5.63 14.81
CA LEU A 330 22.65 4.44 14.72
C LEU A 330 21.65 4.37 15.88
N PHE A 331 22.05 4.69 17.10
CA PHE A 331 21.17 4.73 18.26
C PHE A 331 20.09 5.82 18.14
N VAL A 332 20.47 7.03 17.72
CA VAL A 332 19.51 8.13 17.46
C VAL A 332 18.55 7.75 16.34
N PHE A 333 19.05 7.17 15.26
CA PHE A 333 18.23 6.69 14.14
C PHE A 333 17.20 5.66 14.61
N ALA A 334 17.63 4.70 15.46
CA ALA A 334 16.73 3.71 16.04
C ALA A 334 15.65 4.36 16.92
N LEU A 335 16.01 5.29 17.81
CA LEU A 335 15.03 5.99 18.67
C LEU A 335 14.01 6.80 17.87
N VAL A 336 14.46 7.59 16.89
CA VAL A 336 13.57 8.38 16.02
C VAL A 336 12.63 7.45 15.24
N SER A 337 13.17 6.35 14.71
CA SER A 337 12.37 5.36 13.98
C SER A 337 11.33 4.70 14.87
N ILE A 338 11.71 4.27 16.09
CA ILE A 338 10.80 3.66 17.07
C ILE A 338 9.68 4.62 17.46
N ALA A 339 10.00 5.90 17.71
CA ALA A 339 9.01 6.90 18.07
C ALA A 339 7.97 7.08 16.95
N TRP A 340 8.42 7.21 15.69
CA TRP A 340 7.51 7.31 14.56
C TRP A 340 6.75 6.00 14.30
N TYR A 341 7.37 4.86 14.57
CA TYR A 341 6.71 3.56 14.52
C TYR A 341 5.53 3.50 15.49
N ALA A 342 5.75 3.95 16.74
CA ALA A 342 4.72 3.98 17.77
C ALA A 342 3.55 4.91 17.39
N ILE A 343 3.84 6.07 16.80
CA ILE A 343 2.82 7.03 16.33
C ILE A 343 2.03 6.44 15.15
N ALA A 344 2.72 5.88 14.15
CA ALA A 344 2.09 5.25 13.00
C ALA A 344 1.21 4.06 13.42
N ILE A 345 1.70 3.22 14.34
CA ILE A 345 0.90 2.16 14.98
C ILE A 345 -0.30 2.77 15.68
N GLY A 346 -0.14 3.84 16.47
CA GLY A 346 -1.24 4.48 17.19
C GLY A 346 -2.35 5.00 16.27
N ILE A 347 -1.98 5.70 15.19
CA ILE A 347 -2.91 6.23 14.19
C ILE A 347 -3.67 5.08 13.50
N LEU A 348 -2.97 4.02 13.11
CA LEU A 348 -3.62 2.87 12.47
C LEU A 348 -4.40 1.99 13.42
N ALA A 349 -3.91 1.75 14.63
CA ALA A 349 -4.63 1.00 15.64
C ALA A 349 -5.93 1.74 15.99
N LEU A 350 -5.90 3.07 16.08
CA LEU A 350 -7.09 3.89 16.20
C LEU A 350 -7.99 3.72 14.96
N ALA A 351 -7.47 3.92 13.75
CA ALA A 351 -8.25 3.76 12.52
C ALA A 351 -8.90 2.38 12.43
N ALA A 352 -8.14 1.31 12.65
CA ALA A 352 -8.60 -0.07 12.59
C ALA A 352 -9.52 -0.45 13.75
N TRP A 353 -9.30 0.07 14.96
CA TRP A 353 -10.23 -0.11 16.07
C TRP A 353 -11.57 0.55 15.75
N LEU A 354 -11.56 1.74 15.16
CA LEU A 354 -12.77 2.41 14.66
C LEU A 354 -13.44 1.57 13.56
N PHE A 355 -12.67 1.01 12.63
CA PHE A 355 -13.18 0.18 11.53
C PHE A 355 -13.65 -1.20 11.96
N ASP A 356 -13.04 -1.84 12.95
CA ASP A 356 -13.44 -3.19 13.36
C ASP A 356 -14.67 -3.20 14.27
N ARG A 357 -14.92 -2.09 14.98
CA ARG A 357 -16.23 -1.80 15.60
C ARG A 357 -17.37 -1.71 14.57
N PHE A 358 -17.07 -1.59 13.27
CA PHE A 358 -18.04 -1.68 12.18
C PHE A 358 -18.53 -3.12 11.94
N ASP A 359 -17.65 -4.13 12.08
CA ASP A 359 -17.90 -5.53 11.69
C ASP A 359 -18.71 -6.32 12.75
N LYS A 360 -18.60 -5.94 14.03
CA LYS A 360 -19.28 -6.65 15.14
C LYS A 360 -20.82 -6.53 15.21
N HIS A 361 -21.46 -5.85 14.26
CA HIS A 361 -22.92 -5.66 14.27
C HIS A 361 -23.60 -5.76 12.89
N LYS A 362 -23.05 -6.56 11.98
CA LYS A 362 -23.82 -7.12 10.88
C LYS A 362 -24.21 -8.56 11.16
#